data_AF-A0A0J9T0L2-F1
#
_entry.id   AF-A0A0J9T0L2-F1
#
_cell.length_a   1.000
_cell.length_b   1.000
_cell.length_c   1.000
_cell.angle_alpha   90.00
_cell.angle_beta   90.00
_cell.angle_gamma   90.00
#
_symmetry.space_group_name_H-M   'P 1'
#
loop_
_entity.id
_entity.type
_entity.pdbx_description
1 polymer ?
#
loop_
_entity_poly.entity_id
_entity_poly.type
_entity_poly.pdbx_seq_one_letter_code
_entity_poly.pdbx_strand_id
1 'polypeptide(L)'
;MVNELNDWFRGMALSRGIPNELRNKFWGECKADLIKDLKGLQKVSKTYYHKIVHGQTFVFVVSFHYLLLRCAMMWKRARKVNGSKWADLLRQRVLDYSAG
;
A
#
# COMPACT_ATOMS: atom_id res chain seq x y z
N MET A 1 0.44 4.73 -7.25
CA MET A 1 1.10 3.63 -6.49
C MET A 1 0.64 2.24 -6.94
N VAL A 2 -0.59 1.77 -6.68
CA VAL A 2 -0.97 0.37 -7.01
C VAL A 2 -0.90 0.09 -8.50
N ASN A 3 -1.44 1.00 -9.32
CA ASN A 3 -1.40 0.87 -10.77
C ASN A 3 0.04 1.01 -11.30
N GLU A 4 0.77 2.03 -10.86
CA GLU A 4 2.19 2.23 -11.19
C GLU A 4 3.05 0.98 -10.89
N LEU A 5 2.85 0.35 -9.72
CA LEU A 5 3.57 -0.87 -9.33
C LEU A 5 3.20 -2.05 -10.22
N ASN A 6 1.91 -2.18 -10.58
CA ASN A 6 1.43 -3.21 -11.49
C ASN A 6 2.05 -3.04 -12.88
N ASP A 7 2.03 -1.83 -13.42
CA ASP A 7 2.54 -1.54 -14.77
C ASP A 7 4.04 -1.81 -14.84
N TRP A 8 4.80 -1.38 -13.81
CA TRP A 8 6.21 -1.71 -13.65
C TRP A 8 6.46 -3.23 -13.59
N PHE A 9 5.69 -3.94 -12.74
CA PHE A 9 5.83 -5.38 -12.59
C PHE A 9 5.50 -6.12 -13.89
N ARG A 10 4.43 -5.73 -14.59
CA ARG A 10 4.02 -6.34 -15.87
C ARG A 10 5.11 -6.16 -16.92
N GLY A 11 5.70 -4.97 -17.02
CA GLY A 11 6.83 -4.73 -17.94
C GLY A 11 8.03 -5.61 -17.63
N MET A 12 8.42 -5.68 -16.35
CA MET A 12 9.53 -6.53 -15.90
C MET A 12 9.27 -8.01 -16.17
N ALA A 13 8.12 -8.53 -15.75
CA ALA A 13 7.77 -9.93 -15.89
C ALA A 13 7.62 -10.35 -17.35
N LEU A 14 7.14 -9.45 -18.22
CA LEU A 14 7.06 -9.68 -19.66
C LEU A 14 8.44 -9.78 -20.31
N SER A 15 9.38 -8.93 -19.92
CA SER A 15 10.76 -9.01 -20.43
C SER A 15 11.49 -10.31 -20.06
N ARG A 16 11.01 -11.00 -19.03
CA ARG A 16 11.53 -12.29 -18.54
C ARG A 16 10.73 -13.51 -19.00
N GLY A 17 9.79 -13.32 -19.93
CA GLY A 17 9.01 -14.43 -20.49
C GLY A 17 7.99 -15.06 -19.54
N ILE A 18 7.69 -14.46 -18.38
CA ILE A 18 6.76 -15.04 -17.41
C ILE A 18 5.36 -15.14 -18.01
N PRO A 19 4.72 -16.32 -18.05
CA PRO A 19 3.36 -16.51 -18.57
C PRO A 19 2.33 -15.62 -17.88
N ASN A 20 1.31 -15.20 -18.64
CA ASN A 20 0.24 -14.32 -18.16
C ASN A 20 -0.43 -14.83 -16.87
N GLU A 21 -0.67 -16.14 -16.77
CA GLU A 21 -1.32 -16.75 -15.60
C GLU A 21 -0.48 -16.57 -14.33
N LEU A 22 0.84 -16.81 -14.42
CA LEU A 22 1.75 -16.60 -13.30
C LEU A 22 1.90 -15.12 -12.94
N ARG A 23 1.94 -14.23 -13.94
CA ARG A 23 1.92 -12.78 -13.68
C ARG A 23 0.68 -12.37 -12.90
N ASN A 24 -0.49 -12.84 -13.32
CA ASN A 24 -1.76 -12.55 -12.65
C ASN A 24 -1.79 -13.12 -11.23
N LYS A 25 -1.25 -14.32 -11.01
CA LYS A 25 -1.13 -14.93 -9.69
C LYS A 25 -0.24 -14.10 -8.76
N PHE A 26 0.98 -13.78 -9.19
CA PHE A 26 1.92 -12.99 -8.40
C PHE A 26 1.39 -11.60 -8.06
N TRP A 27 0.76 -10.94 -9.03
CA TRP A 27 0.12 -9.67 -8.80
C TRP A 27 -1.10 -9.78 -7.88
N GLY A 28 -1.91 -10.82 -8.03
CA GLY A 28 -3.10 -11.05 -7.21
C GLY A 28 -2.78 -11.18 -5.73
N GLU A 29 -1.79 -11.99 -5.39
CA GLU A 29 -1.30 -12.15 -4.01
C GLU A 29 -0.75 -10.83 -3.47
N CYS A 30 0.11 -10.14 -4.24
CA CYS A 30 0.67 -8.84 -3.84
C CYS A 30 -0.43 -7.79 -3.62
N LYS A 31 -1.43 -7.74 -4.51
CA LYS A 31 -2.55 -6.79 -4.43
C LYS A 31 -3.41 -7.04 -3.20
N ALA A 32 -3.68 -8.31 -2.87
CA ALA A 32 -4.47 -8.67 -1.70
C ALA A 32 -3.80 -8.19 -0.40
N ASP A 33 -2.51 -8.45 -0.25
CA ASP A 33 -1.76 -8.01 0.93
C ASP A 33 -1.60 -6.49 1.00
N LEU A 34 -1.36 -5.84 -0.14
CA LEU A 34 -1.29 -4.38 -0.21
C LEU A 34 -2.62 -3.75 0.23
N ILE A 35 -3.76 -4.29 -0.20
CA ILE A 35 -5.08 -3.84 0.24
C ILE A 35 -5.26 -4.07 1.75
N LYS A 36 -4.79 -5.20 2.29
CA LYS A 36 -4.83 -5.48 3.73
C LYS A 36 -4.06 -4.44 4.54
N ASP A 37 -2.85 -4.08 4.11
CA ASP A 37 -2.05 -3.03 4.76
C ASP A 37 -2.76 -1.67 4.73
N LEU A 38 -3.34 -1.30 3.58
CA LEU A 38 -4.08 -0.03 3.43
C LEU A 38 -5.34 0.01 4.31
N LYS A 39 -6.06 -1.12 4.44
CA LYS A 39 -7.21 -1.24 5.36
C LYS A 39 -6.78 -1.07 6.82
N GLY A 40 -5.61 -1.59 7.20
CA GLY A 40 -5.03 -1.38 8.53
C GLY A 40 -4.80 0.11 8.83
N LEU A 41 -4.18 0.84 7.90
CA LEU A 41 -3.95 2.28 8.02
C LEU A 41 -5.25 3.09 8.08
N GLN A 42 -6.25 2.70 7.29
CA GLN A 42 -7.57 3.31 7.35
C GLN A 42 -8.21 3.11 8.72
N LYS A 43 -8.11 1.91 9.30
CA LYS A 43 -8.63 1.62 10.65
C LYS A 43 -7.97 2.51 11.69
N VAL A 44 -6.63 2.63 11.67
CA VAL A 44 -5.88 3.51 12.59
C VAL A 44 -6.31 4.97 12.44
N SER A 45 -6.43 5.45 11.20
CA SER A 45 -6.87 6.83 10.91
C SER A 45 -8.28 7.09 11.46
N LYS A 46 -9.21 6.14 11.26
CA LYS A 46 -10.58 6.22 11.82
C LYS A 46 -10.56 6.22 13.34
N THR A 47 -9.72 5.42 13.98
CA THR A 47 -9.58 5.41 15.44
C THR A 47 -9.12 6.76 15.96
N TYR A 48 -8.13 7.41 15.33
CA TYR A 48 -7.70 8.74 15.75
C TYR A 48 -8.78 9.80 15.54
N TYR A 49 -9.48 9.75 14.41
CA TYR A 49 -10.61 10.64 14.15
C TYR A 49 -11.69 10.48 15.23
N HIS A 50 -12.08 9.25 15.52
CA HIS A 50 -13.11 8.96 16.51
C HIS A 50 -12.70 9.45 17.91
N LYS A 51 -11.44 9.28 18.31
CA LYS A 51 -10.93 9.80 19.59
C LYS A 51 -11.00 11.32 19.73
N ILE A 52 -10.95 12.06 18.63
CA ILE A 52 -10.91 13.53 18.66
C ILE A 52 -12.30 14.14 18.43
N VAL A 53 -13.14 13.49 17.63
CA VAL A 53 -14.40 14.07 17.15
C VAL A 53 -15.63 13.42 17.81
N HIS A 54 -15.53 12.17 18.25
CA HIS A 54 -16.71 11.47 18.77
C HIS A 54 -17.14 12.02 20.14
N GLY A 55 -18.42 12.37 20.27
CA GLY A 55 -18.99 12.89 21.51
C GLY A 55 -18.64 14.35 21.82
N GLN A 56 -17.95 15.05 20.91
CA GLN A 56 -17.58 16.46 21.09
C GLN A 56 -18.55 17.37 20.33
N THR A 57 -19.19 18.30 21.03
CA THR A 57 -20.03 19.35 20.42
C THR A 57 -19.19 20.37 19.65
N PHE A 58 -17.96 20.62 20.10
CA PHE A 58 -17.02 21.52 19.46
C PHE A 58 -15.64 20.87 19.40
N VAL A 59 -15.04 20.85 18.21
CA VAL A 59 -13.68 20.34 18.00
C VAL A 59 -12.76 21.53 17.74
N PHE A 60 -11.71 21.66 18.54
CA PHE A 60 -10.70 22.70 18.33
C PHE A 60 -10.01 22.51 16.98
N VAL A 61 -10.03 23.57 16.16
CA VAL A 61 -9.44 23.58 14.80
C VAL A 61 -7.97 23.17 14.82
N VAL A 62 -7.21 23.59 15.85
CA VAL A 62 -5.79 23.24 16.01
C VAL A 62 -5.62 21.72 16.19
N SER A 63 -6.38 21.10 17.10
CA SER A 63 -6.35 19.65 17.34
C SER A 63 -6.75 18.85 16.09
N PHE A 64 -7.75 19.35 15.36
CA PHE A 64 -8.18 18.73 14.10
C PHE A 64 -7.11 18.84 13.01
N HIS A 65 -6.43 19.98 12.87
CA HIS A 65 -5.31 20.12 11.94
C HIS A 65 -4.15 19.19 12.27
N TYR A 66 -3.78 19.07 13.55
CA TYR A 66 -2.73 18.15 13.98
C TYR A 66 -3.08 16.69 13.65
N LEU A 67 -4.35 16.30 13.81
CA LEU A 67 -4.84 14.98 13.40
C LEU A 67 -4.65 14.78 11.88
N LEU A 68 -5.11 15.72 11.07
CA LEU A 68 -5.00 15.63 9.61
C LEU A 68 -3.54 15.51 9.16
N LEU A 69 -2.64 16.31 9.73
CA LEU A 69 -1.21 16.24 9.45
C LEU A 69 -0.61 14.89 9.84
N ARG A 70 -0.94 14.35 11.01
CA ARG A 70 -0.48 13.02 11.45
C ARG A 70 -0.96 11.92 10.52
N CYS A 71 -2.24 11.93 10.14
CA CYS A 71 -2.79 11.00 9.16
C CYS A 71 -2.05 11.13 7.83
N ALA A 72 -1.91 12.33 7.29
CA ALA A 72 -1.23 12.57 6.01
C ALA A 72 0.22 12.03 6.02
N MET A 73 0.98 12.31 7.08
CA MET A 73 2.35 11.79 7.25
C MET A 73 2.37 10.26 7.33
N MET A 74 1.45 9.66 8.08
CA MET A 74 1.33 8.21 8.20
C MET A 74 1.05 7.56 6.84
N TRP A 75 0.08 8.09 6.09
CA TRP A 75 -0.26 7.60 4.75
C TRP A 75 0.89 7.79 3.75
N LYS A 76 1.61 8.92 3.82
CA LYS A 76 2.80 9.16 2.98
C LYS A 76 3.92 8.16 3.28
N ARG A 77 4.22 7.92 4.57
CA ARG A 77 5.23 6.95 4.99
C ARG A 77 4.84 5.53 4.57
N ALA A 78 3.60 5.14 4.82
CA ALA A 78 3.10 3.82 4.44
C ALA A 78 3.15 3.60 2.93
N ARG A 79 2.78 4.59 2.12
CA ARG A 79 2.88 4.52 0.65
C ARG A 79 4.31 4.24 0.21
N LYS A 80 5.30 4.93 0.81
CA LYS A 80 6.72 4.72 0.49
C LYS A 80 7.21 3.34 0.92
N VAL A 81 6.95 2.95 2.17
CA VAL A 81 7.40 1.67 2.73
C VAL A 81 6.76 0.49 2.00
N ASN A 82 5.44 0.51 1.82
CA ASN A 82 4.72 -0.54 1.12
C ASN A 82 5.15 -0.59 -0.35
N GLY A 83 5.27 0.55 -1.02
CA GLY A 83 5.75 0.60 -2.41
C GLY A 83 7.09 -0.11 -2.59
N SER A 84 8.07 0.18 -1.71
CA SER A 84 9.39 -0.49 -1.75
C SER A 84 9.28 -1.98 -1.44
N LYS A 85 8.66 -2.34 -0.31
CA LYS A 85 8.51 -3.74 0.12
C LYS A 85 7.90 -4.62 -0.96
N TRP A 86 6.82 -4.15 -1.60
CA TRP A 86 6.11 -4.92 -2.61
C TRP A 86 6.86 -4.96 -3.94
N ALA A 87 7.58 -3.89 -4.30
CA ALA A 87 8.47 -3.92 -5.47
C ALA A 87 9.61 -4.94 -5.28
N ASP A 88 10.20 -5.01 -4.09
CA ASP A 88 11.28 -5.96 -3.78
C ASP A 88 10.78 -7.41 -3.80
N LEU A 89 9.60 -7.69 -3.21
CA LEU A 89 8.99 -9.02 -3.25
C LEU A 89 8.63 -9.47 -4.67
N LEU A 90 8.05 -8.58 -5.48
CA LEU A 90 7.73 -8.90 -6.88
C LEU A 90 9.00 -9.11 -7.71
N ARG A 91 10.04 -8.30 -7.49
CA ARG A 91 11.35 -8.47 -8.13
C ARG A 91 11.94 -9.84 -7.78
N GLN A 92 11.92 -10.22 -6.51
CA GLN A 92 12.45 -11.50 -6.07
C GLN A 92 11.74 -12.67 -6.75
N ARG A 93 10.40 -12.64 -6.82
CA ARG A 93 9.62 -13.68 -7.51
C ARG A 93 9.95 -13.80 -9.01
N VAL A 94 10.24 -12.68 -9.67
CA VAL A 94 10.68 -12.69 -11.08
C VAL A 94 12.07 -13.30 -11.22
N LEU A 95 12.98 -13.00 -10.29
CA LEU A 95 14.34 -13.55 -10.28
C LEU A 95 14.32 -15.05 -9.99
N ASP A 96 13.56 -15.50 -9.00
CA ASP A 96 13.41 -16.91 -8.65
C ASP A 96 12.88 -17.73 -9.84
N TYR A 97 11.94 -17.17 -10.61
CA TYR A 97 11.47 -17.80 -11.85
C TYR A 97 12.53 -17.84 -12.96
N SER A 98 13.38 -16.83 -13.05
CA SER A 98 14.43 -16.77 -14.10
C SER A 98 15.64 -17.66 -13.78
N ALA A 99 15.77 -18.13 -12.54
CA ALA A 99 16.87 -18.94 -12.05
C ALA A 99 16.59 -20.45 -12.11
N GLY A 100 15.34 -20.85 -12.36
CA GLY A 100 14.92 -22.23 -12.61
C GLY A 100 14.57 -22.44 -14.07
#